data_AF-A0A444R2J2-F1
#
_entry.id   AF-A0A444R2J2-F1
#
_cell.length_a   1.000
_cell.length_b   1.000
_cell.length_c   1.000
_cell.angle_alpha   90.00
_cell.angle_beta   90.00
_cell.angle_gamma   90.00
#
_symmetry.space_group_name_H-M   'P 1'
#
loop_
_entity.id
_entity.type
_entity.pdbx_description
1 polymer ?
#
loop_
_entity_poly.entity_id
_entity_poly.type
_entity_poly.pdbx_seq_one_letter_code
_entity_poly.pdbx_strand_id
1 'polypeptide(L)'
;AIVFIMDPRHPEYESDTRAQVIAPLIAAASGPLGTNAQYLFSLEQELIKLGMQDDGLNDLLVSVKKLLAENYPDGVLRPGFA
;
A
#
# COMPACT_ATOMS: atom_id res chain seq x y z
N ALA A 1 14.56 -19.38 11.57
CA ALA A 1 13.65 -18.22 11.75
C ALA A 1 12.21 -18.69 11.53
N ILE A 2 11.23 -17.99 12.11
CA ILE A 2 9.79 -18.23 11.90
C ILE A 2 9.26 -17.09 11.02
N VAL A 3 8.37 -17.41 10.08
CA VAL A 3 7.72 -16.43 9.19
C VAL A 3 6.22 -16.70 9.13
N PHE A 4 5.43 -15.63 8.97
CA PHE A 4 3.98 -15.71 8.76
C PHE A 4 3.68 -15.35 7.32
N ILE A 5 2.91 -16.21 6.64
CA ILE A 5 2.46 -16.03 5.26
C ILE A 5 0.95 -16.24 5.19
N MET A 6 0.30 -15.62 4.20
CA MET A 6 -1.14 -15.78 4.01
C MET A 6 -1.45 -17.16 3.40
N ASP A 7 -2.47 -17.86 3.91
CA ASP A 7 -3.00 -19.08 3.30
C ASP A 7 -3.77 -18.71 2.02
N PRO A 8 -3.41 -19.22 0.82
CA PRO A 8 -4.14 -18.93 -0.42
C PRO A 8 -5.60 -19.39 -0.42
N ARG A 9 -6.00 -20.24 0.53
CA ARG A 9 -7.38 -20.70 0.72
C ARG A 9 -8.20 -19.76 1.59
N HIS A 10 -7.58 -18.72 2.16
CA HIS A 10 -8.27 -17.74 2.98
C HIS A 10 -9.25 -16.92 2.14
N PRO A 11 -10.49 -16.65 2.60
CA PRO A 11 -11.47 -15.88 1.82
C PRO A 11 -11.02 -14.48 1.42
N GLU A 12 -10.10 -13.89 2.19
CA GLU A 12 -9.55 -12.54 1.94
C GLU A 12 -8.24 -12.57 1.14
N TYR A 13 -7.81 -13.72 0.63
CA TYR A 13 -6.61 -13.81 -0.20
C TYR A 13 -6.88 -13.22 -1.59
N GLU A 14 -6.17 -12.14 -1.94
CA GLU A 14 -6.14 -11.61 -3.30
C GLU A 14 -5.02 -12.29 -4.10
N SER A 15 -5.42 -13.03 -5.14
CA SER A 15 -4.50 -13.80 -5.98
C SER A 15 -3.81 -12.96 -7.07
N ASP A 16 -4.45 -11.88 -7.52
CA ASP A 16 -3.92 -10.99 -8.54
C ASP A 16 -3.27 -9.76 -7.91
N THR A 17 -1.96 -9.85 -7.72
CA THR A 17 -1.18 -8.82 -7.03
C THR A 17 -0.64 -7.72 -7.95
N ARG A 18 -1.05 -7.70 -9.23
CA ARG A 18 -0.61 -6.65 -10.15
C ARG A 18 -1.07 -5.29 -9.65
N ALA A 19 -0.21 -4.27 -9.78
CA ALA A 19 -0.50 -2.92 -9.28
C ALA A 19 -1.84 -2.35 -9.77
N GLN A 20 -2.25 -2.67 -11.00
CA GLN A 20 -3.54 -2.26 -11.58
C GLN A 20 -4.76 -2.81 -10.82
N VAL A 21 -4.61 -3.98 -10.18
CA VAL A 21 -5.67 -4.63 -9.41
C VAL A 21 -5.65 -4.17 -7.96
N ILE A 22 -4.47 -4.15 -7.33
CA ILE A 22 -4.38 -3.89 -5.89
C ILE A 22 -4.28 -2.40 -5.53
N ALA A 23 -3.80 -1.51 -6.42
CA ALA A 23 -3.67 -0.08 -6.10
C ALA A 23 -5.01 0.60 -5.75
N PRO A 24 -6.13 0.35 -6.47
CA PRO A 24 -7.44 0.88 -6.07
C PRO A 24 -7.88 0.39 -4.68
N LEU A 25 -7.62 -0.88 -4.35
CA LEU A 25 -7.94 -1.45 -3.05
C LEU A 25 -7.15 -0.75 -1.94
N ILE A 26 -5.85 -0.55 -2.14
CA ILE A 26 -4.98 0.15 -1.18
C ILE A 26 -5.39 1.62 -1.02
N ALA A 27 -5.70 2.31 -2.11
CA ALA A 27 -6.06 3.72 -2.09
C ALA A 27 -7.40 3.97 -1.36
N ALA A 28 -8.35 3.03 -1.44
CA ALA A 28 -9.66 3.14 -0.80
C ALA A 28 -9.71 2.59 0.63
N ALA A 29 -8.82 1.66 0.99
CA ALA A 29 -8.88 0.96 2.27
C ALA A 29 -8.43 1.82 3.46
N SER A 30 -9.19 1.74 4.54
CA SER A 30 -8.85 2.30 5.84
C SER A 30 -9.36 1.41 6.98
N GLY A 31 -8.68 1.49 8.12
CA GLY A 31 -9.02 0.72 9.32
C GLY A 31 -8.57 1.44 10.59
N PRO A 32 -8.63 0.76 11.76
CA PRO A 32 -8.30 1.36 13.06
C PRO A 32 -6.86 1.88 13.18
N LEU A 33 -5.96 1.42 12.31
CA LEU A 33 -4.54 1.79 12.25
C LEU A 33 -4.21 2.71 11.07
N GLY A 34 -5.21 3.29 10.40
CA GLY A 34 -5.03 4.25 9.32
C GLY A 34 -5.42 3.72 7.95
N THR A 35 -4.99 4.41 6.91
CA THR A 35 -5.20 3.99 5.53
C THR A 35 -4.15 2.95 5.13
N ASN A 36 -4.53 2.05 4.23
CA ASN A 36 -3.58 1.07 3.70
C ASN A 36 -2.47 1.77 2.88
N ALA A 37 -2.78 2.91 2.26
CA ALA A 37 -1.79 3.74 1.58
C ALA A 37 -0.71 4.29 2.53
N GLN A 38 -1.07 4.68 3.76
CA GLN A 38 -0.09 5.10 4.77
C GLN A 38 0.89 3.96 5.10
N TYR A 39 0.38 2.75 5.31
CA TYR A 39 1.20 1.56 5.53
C TYR A 39 2.18 1.31 4.37
N LEU A 40 1.69 1.38 3.13
CA LEU A 40 2.51 1.21 1.93
C LEU A 40 3.67 2.23 1.86
N PHE A 41 3.40 3.51 2.19
CA PHE A 41 4.42 4.56 2.19
C PHE A 41 5.45 4.37 3.31
N SER A 42 5.01 3.97 4.50
CA SER A 42 5.93 3.66 5.60
C SER A 42 6.84 2.48 5.27
N LEU A 43 6.32 1.44 4.60
CA LEU A 43 7.13 0.28 4.18
C LEU A 43 8.24 0.69 3.20
N GLU A 44 7.93 1.50 2.20
CA GLU A 44 8.94 2.00 1.25
C GLU A 44 10.06 2.78 1.96
N GLN A 45 9.69 3.67 2.88
CA GLN A 45 10.69 4.46 3.62
C GLN A 45 11.64 3.56 4.42
N GLU A 46 11.14 2.50 5.05
CA GLU A 46 12.00 1.56 5.79
C GLU A 46 12.89 0.74 4.86
N LEU A 47 12.39 0.31 3.69
CA LEU A 47 13.20 -0.40 2.70
C LEU A 47 14.32 0.49 2.14
N ILE A 48 14.02 1.75 1.82
CA ILE A 48 15.03 2.73 1.37
C ILE A 48 16.13 2.92 2.41
N LYS A 49 15.78 3.06 3.71
CA LYS A 49 16.76 3.19 4.79
C LYS A 49 17.72 2.00 4.87
N LEU A 50 17.23 0.81 4.52
CA LEU A 50 18.01 -0.42 4.50
C LEU A 50 18.74 -0.67 3.17
N GLY A 51 18.59 0.22 2.18
CA GLY A 51 19.16 0.05 0.84
C GLY A 51 18.51 -1.08 0.04
N MET A 52 17.27 -1.46 0.38
CA MET A 52 16.50 -2.49 -0.30
C MET A 52 15.62 -1.86 -1.37
N GLN A 53 15.88 -2.23 -2.64
CA GLN A 53 15.08 -1.80 -3.78
C GLN A 53 14.08 -2.89 -4.18
N ASP A 54 12.82 -2.49 -4.39
CA ASP A 54 11.74 -3.36 -4.87
C ASP A 54 10.97 -2.63 -5.98
N ASP A 55 11.22 -3.03 -7.23
CA ASP A 55 10.61 -2.40 -8.40
C ASP A 55 9.09 -2.62 -8.46
N GLY A 56 8.60 -3.78 -8.00
CA GLY A 56 7.17 -4.06 -7.94
C GLY A 56 6.45 -3.18 -6.92
N LEU A 57 7.10 -2.93 -5.78
CA LEU A 57 6.60 -1.98 -4.79
C LEU A 57 6.61 -0.55 -5.32
N ASN A 58 7.64 -0.17 -6.08
CA ASN A 58 7.74 1.15 -6.70
C ASN A 58 6.61 1.40 -7.71
N ASP A 59 6.31 0.42 -8.57
CA ASP A 59 5.18 0.50 -9.52
C ASP A 59 3.83 0.63 -8.79
N LEU A 60 3.68 -0.11 -7.68
CA LEU A 60 2.50 -0.02 -6.84
C LEU A 60 2.35 1.36 -6.20
N LEU A 61 3.44 1.93 -5.66
CA LEU A 61 3.46 3.26 -5.06
C LEU A 61 3.05 4.34 -6.05
N VAL A 62 3.60 4.29 -7.28
CA VAL A 62 3.24 5.23 -8.35
C VAL A 62 1.75 5.14 -8.67
N SER A 63 1.23 3.91 -8.79
CA SER A 63 -0.18 3.66 -9.08
C SER A 63 -1.10 4.20 -7.98
N VAL A 64 -0.78 3.95 -6.71
CA VAL A 64 -1.56 4.45 -5.55
C VAL A 64 -1.49 5.98 -5.46
N LYS A 65 -0.31 6.58 -5.62
CA LYS A 65 -0.15 8.05 -5.60
C LYS A 65 -0.99 8.72 -6.69
N LYS A 66 -1.02 8.15 -7.90
CA LYS A 66 -1.83 8.65 -9.01
C LYS A 66 -3.33 8.61 -8.66
N LEU A 67 -3.83 7.49 -8.15
CA LEU A 67 -5.24 7.34 -7.76
C LEU A 67 -5.63 8.31 -6.63
N LEU A 68 -4.76 8.51 -5.65
CA LEU A 68 -5.02 9.46 -4.56
C LEU A 68 -5.05 10.91 -5.06
N ALA A 69 -4.19 11.28 -6.00
CA ALA A 69 -4.19 12.62 -6.61
C ALA A 69 -5.45 12.87 -7.45
N GLU A 70 -5.95 11.85 -8.16
CA GLU A 70 -7.20 11.92 -8.93
C GLU A 70 -8.42 12.08 -7.99
N ASN A 71 -8.40 11.43 -6.83
CA ASN A 71 -9.51 11.47 -5.86
C ASN A 71 -9.49 12.70 -4.93
N TYR A 72 -8.33 13.33 -4.74
CA TYR A 72 -8.13 14.48 -3.85
C TYR A 72 -7.24 15.55 -4.52
N PRO A 73 -7.78 16.35 -5.46
CA PRO A 73 -7.01 17.33 -6.22
C PRO A 73 -6.39 18.44 -5.35
N ASP A 74 -6.94 18.68 -4.16
CA ASP A 74 -6.46 19.71 -3.21
C ASP A 74 -5.42 19.19 -2.19
N GLY A 75 -4.91 17.96 -2.35
CA GLY A 75 -3.67 17.50 -1.70
C GLY A 75 -3.72 17.24 -0.19
N VAL A 76 -4.89 17.28 0.45
CA VAL A 76 -4.99 16.99 1.89
C VAL A 76 -5.08 15.47 2.14
N LEU A 77 -3.93 14.78 2.07
CA LEU A 77 -3.78 13.52 2.79
C LEU A 77 -3.79 13.86 4.27
N ARG A 78 -4.96 13.72 4.92
CA ARG A 78 -5.09 13.94 6.36
C ARG A 78 -4.11 13.01 7.08
N PRO A 79 -3.13 13.52 7.85
CA PRO A 79 -2.37 12.68 8.76
C PRO A 79 -3.33 12.27 9.87
N GLY A 80 -3.83 11.05 9.83
CA GLY A 80 -4.40 10.39 10.99
C GLY A 80 -3.32 9.48 11.55
N PHE A 81 -2.58 9.93 12.56
CA PHE A 81 -2.54 9.38 13.93
C PHE A 81 -1.99 10.44 14.87
N ALA A 82 -2.63 10.53 16.04
CA ALA A 82 -2.04 11.05 17.26
C ALA A 82 -1.34 9.89 17.99
#